data_AF-L0GS81-F1
#
_entry.id   AF-L0GS81-F1
#
_cell.length_a   1.000
_cell.length_b   1.000
_cell.length_c   1.000
_cell.angle_alpha   90.00
_cell.angle_beta   90.00
_cell.angle_gamma   90.00
#
_symmetry.space_group_name_H-M   'P 1'
#
loop_
_entity.id
_entity.type
_entity.pdbx_description
1 polymer ?
#
loop_
_entity_poly.entity_id
_entity_poly.type
_entity_poly.pdbx_seq_one_letter_code
_entity_poly.pdbx_strand_id
1 'polypeptide(L)' 'MNKELDEALNRKAWALAIAAWLVGAAVLYAVHILAGEISSRDLRWWIDAGLYAAGFLYFLAIGALHDLFLKWVYRRAV' A
#
# COMPACT_ATOMS: atom_id res chain seq x y z
N MET A 1 -25.50 1.57 -15.80
CA MET A 1 -24.75 2.51 -14.95
C MET A 1 -24.26 3.64 -15.86
N ASN A 2 -24.37 4.91 -15.44
CA ASN A 2 -23.92 6.03 -16.27
C ASN A 2 -22.39 5.96 -16.41
N LYS A 3 -21.86 6.03 -17.63
CA LYS A 3 -20.41 5.99 -17.91
C LYS A 3 -19.63 7.02 -17.08
N GLU A 4 -20.21 8.20 -16.86
CA GLU A 4 -19.59 9.26 -16.05
C GLU A 4 -19.50 8.89 -14.56
N LEU A 5 -20.51 8.17 -14.04
CA LEU A 5 -20.53 7.68 -12.67
C LEU A 5 -19.44 6.61 -12.48
N ASP A 6 -19.31 5.68 -13.41
CA ASP A 6 -18.33 4.60 -13.35
C ASP A 6 -16.89 5.14 -13.37
N GLU A 7 -16.62 6.13 -14.22
CA GLU A 7 -15.33 6.82 -14.24
C GLU A 7 -15.04 7.57 -12.94
N ALA A 8 -16.05 8.22 -12.34
CA ALA A 8 -15.88 8.92 -11.07
C ALA A 8 -15.60 7.95 -9.91
N LEU A 9 -16.32 6.82 -9.82
CA LEU A 9 -16.09 5.80 -8.81
C LEU A 9 -14.72 5.13 -8.99
N ASN A 10 -14.29 4.90 -10.23
CA ASN A 10 -12.96 4.37 -10.54
C ASN A 10 -11.84 5.32 -10.10
N ARG A 11 -11.96 6.63 -10.40
CA ARG A 11 -11.01 7.65 -9.92
C ARG A 11 -10.94 7.70 -8.40
N LYS A 12 -12.09 7.62 -7.72
CA LYS A 12 -12.16 7.59 -6.25
C LYS A 12 -11.45 6.35 -5.67
N ALA A 13 -11.65 5.18 -6.27
CA ALA A 13 -10.96 3.96 -5.85
C ALA A 13 -9.44 4.08 -5.99
N TRP A 14 -8.94 4.65 -7.10
CA TRP A 14 -7.51 4.91 -7.29
C TRP A 14 -6.95 5.90 -6.28
N ALA A 15 -7.66 6.99 -6.01
CA ALA A 15 -7.24 7.96 -5.00
C ALA A 15 -7.09 7.32 -3.61
N LEU A 16 -8.04 6.47 -3.21
CA LEU A 16 -7.97 5.72 -1.95
C LEU A 16 -6.82 4.71 -1.94
N ALA A 17 -6.63 3.98 -3.04
CA ALA A 17 -5.55 3.01 -3.19
C ALA A 17 -4.18 3.68 -3.05
N ILE A 18 -3.97 4.80 -3.75
CA ILE A 18 -2.73 5.57 -3.69
C ILE A 18 -2.52 6.14 -2.28
N ALA A 19 -3.55 6.71 -1.65
CA ALA A 19 -3.43 7.26 -0.30
C ALA A 19 -3.05 6.19 0.73
N ALA A 20 -3.75 5.05 0.73
CA ALA A 20 -3.42 3.92 1.59
C ALA A 20 -2.01 3.38 1.28
N TRP A 21 -1.67 3.30 -0.01
CA TRP A 21 -0.37 2.85 -0.47
C TRP A 21 0.78 3.77 0.00
N LEU A 22 0.58 5.10 -0.02
CA LEU A 22 1.57 6.05 0.49
C LEU A 22 1.73 5.94 2.02
N VAL A 23 0.63 5.75 2.76
CA VAL A 23 0.68 5.59 4.23
C VAL A 23 1.50 4.35 4.61
N GLY A 24 1.25 3.20 4.00
CA GLY A 24 2.04 2.00 4.33
C GLY A 24 3.49 2.09 3.83
N ALA A 25 3.77 2.81 2.74
CA ALA A 25 5.15 3.09 2.32
C ALA A 25 5.90 3.92 3.36
N ALA A 26 5.24 4.94 3.94
CA ALA A 26 5.81 5.74 5.02
C ALA A 26 6.08 4.90 6.28
N VAL A 27 5.20 3.96 6.62
CA VAL A 27 5.40 3.03 7.74
C VAL A 27 6.60 2.12 7.49
N LEU A 28 6.71 1.50 6.30
CA LEU A 28 7.85 0.65 5.93
C LEU A 28 9.17 1.43 6.01
N TYR A 29 9.16 2.68 5.53
CA TYR A 29 10.33 3.55 5.60
C TYR A 29 10.72 3.90 7.05
N ALA A 30 9.74 4.19 7.91
CA ALA A 30 9.99 4.43 9.33
C ALA A 30 10.59 3.20 10.03
N VAL A 31 10.06 2.00 9.74
CA VAL A 31 10.63 0.75 10.28
C VAL A 31 12.05 0.52 9.78
N HIS A 32 12.35 0.84 8.53
CA HIS A 32 13.71 0.74 7.99
C HIS A 32 14.70 1.67 8.69
N ILE A 33 14.31 2.91 9.00
CA ILE A 33 15.13 3.83 9.79
C ILE A 33 15.42 3.25 11.18
N LEU A 34 14.39 2.78 11.88
CA LEU A 34 14.52 2.20 13.22
C LEU A 34 15.39 0.94 13.22
N ALA A 35 15.31 0.11 12.17
CA ALA A 35 16.17 -1.04 12.01
C ALA A 35 17.66 -0.66 11.87
N GLY A 36 17.95 0.52 11.32
CA GLY A 36 19.31 1.07 11.22
C GLY A 36 19.98 1.34 12.57
N GLU A 37 19.21 1.55 13.64
CA GLU A 37 19.72 1.79 14.99
C GLU A 37 20.15 0.50 15.72
N ILE A 38 19.88 -0.67 15.12
CA ILE A 38 20.20 -1.97 15.72
C ILE A 38 21.71 -2.22 15.66
N SER A 39 22.30 -2.38 16.85
CA SER A 39 23.74 -2.63 17.03
C SER A 39 24.19 -4.00 16.50
N SER A 40 23.33 -5.03 16.63
CA SER A 40 23.61 -6.37 16.13
C SER A 40 23.57 -6.41 14.60
N ARG A 41 24.73 -6.70 13.98
CA ARG A 41 24.88 -6.78 12.52
C ARG A 41 24.02 -7.87 11.91
N ASP A 42 24.02 -9.06 12.50
CA ASP A 42 23.30 -10.21 11.93
C ASP A 42 21.78 -10.01 12.03
N LEU A 43 21.31 -9.45 13.15
CA LEU A 43 19.89 -9.12 13.33
C LEU A 43 19.45 -8.04 12.33
N ARG A 44 20.25 -6.97 12.18
CA ARG A 44 19.97 -5.90 11.22
C ARG A 44 19.88 -6.42 9.79
N TRP A 45 20.81 -7.31 9.39
CA TRP A 45 20.80 -7.88 8.04
C TRP A 45 19.52 -8.68 7.74
N TRP A 46 19.07 -9.52 8.69
CA TRP A 46 17.82 -10.27 8.53
C TRP A 46 16.59 -9.37 8.45
N ILE A 47 16.57 -8.29 9.25
CA ILE A 47 15.47 -7.31 9.23
C ILE A 47 15.46 -6.57 7.88
N ASP A 48 16.62 -6.12 7.38
CA ASP A 48 16.72 -5.47 6.08
C ASP A 48 16.25 -6.38 4.94
N ALA A 49 16.69 -7.65 4.93
CA ALA A 49 16.24 -8.64 3.95
C ALA A 49 14.70 -8.84 4.00
N GLY A 50 14.13 -8.90 5.21
CA GLY A 50 12.69 -8.97 5.43
C GLY A 50 11.95 -7.73 4.93
N LEU A 51 12.50 -6.54 5.17
CA LEU A 51 11.94 -5.27 4.71
C LEU A 51 11.96 -5.14 3.19
N TYR A 52 13.02 -5.60 2.51
CA TYR A 52 13.04 -5.65 1.05
C TYR A 52 11.98 -6.58 0.47
N ALA A 53 11.82 -7.78 1.04
CA ALA A 53 10.78 -8.71 0.62
C ALA A 53 9.36 -8.14 0.86
N ALA A 54 9.14 -7.55 2.05
CA ALA A 54 7.89 -6.90 2.39
C ALA A 54 7.59 -5.71 1.46
N GLY A 55 8.60 -4.87 1.20
CA GLY A 55 8.52 -3.75 0.28
C GLY A 55 8.15 -4.20 -1.12
N PHE A 56 8.83 -5.20 -1.67
CA PHE A 56 8.53 -5.75 -3.00
C PHE A 56 7.06 -6.20 -3.12
N LEU A 57 6.57 -7.00 -2.17
CA LEU A 57 5.19 -7.45 -2.16
C LEU A 57 4.19 -6.29 -2.00
N TYR A 58 4.56 -5.30 -1.18
CA TYR A 58 3.76 -4.10 -0.96
C TYR A 58 3.61 -3.25 -2.22
N PHE A 59 4.68 -3.08 -3.01
CA PHE A 59 4.62 -2.39 -4.31
C PHE A 59 3.65 -3.09 -5.28
N LEU A 60 3.65 -4.43 -5.30
CA LEU A 60 2.73 -5.19 -6.15
C LEU A 60 1.26 -5.12 -5.68
N ALA A 61 1.02 -4.82 -4.41
CA ALA A 61 -0.31 -4.82 -3.82
C ALA A 61 -1.20 -3.63 -4.25
N ILE A 62 -0.66 -2.60 -4.93
CA ILE A 62 -1.44 -1.39 -5.27
C ILE A 62 -2.67 -1.70 -6.16
N GLY A 63 -2.55 -2.65 -7.09
CA GLY A 63 -3.68 -3.09 -7.92
C GLY A 63 -4.75 -3.81 -7.10
N ALA A 64 -4.35 -4.66 -6.15
CA ALA A 64 -5.28 -5.33 -5.24
C ALA A 64 -5.97 -4.34 -4.29
N LEU A 65 -5.28 -3.29 -3.85
CA LEU A 65 -5.88 -2.19 -3.09
C LEU A 65 -6.94 -1.45 -3.93
N HIS A 66 -6.63 -1.15 -5.20
CA HIS A 66 -7.60 -0.54 -6.11
C HIS A 66 -8.85 -1.41 -6.27
N ASP A 67 -8.72 -2.71 -6.55
CA ASP A 67 -9.85 -3.63 -6.67
C ASP A 67 -10.70 -3.69 -5.39
N LEU A 68 -10.05 -3.70 -4.22
CA LEU A 68 -10.72 -3.68 -2.93
C LEU A 68 -11.51 -2.38 -2.72
N PHE A 69 -10.90 -1.23 -2.99
CA PHE A 69 -11.57 0.07 -2.87
C PHE A 69 -12.66 0.24 -3.93
N LEU A 70 -12.48 -0.29 -5.14
CA LEU A 70 -13.48 -0.27 -6.18
C LEU A 70 -14.75 -1.00 -5.70
N LYS A 71 -14.61 -2.25 -5.25
CA LYS A 71 -15.73 -3.03 -4.67
C LYS A 71 -16.38 -2.33 -3.48
N TRP A 72 -15.60 -1.62 -2.67
CA TRP A 72 -16.11 -0.88 -1.52
C TRP A 72 -16.88 0.38 -1.91
N VAL A 73 -16.35 1.19 -2.82
CA VAL A 73 -16.98 2.41 -3.33
C VAL A 73 -18.27 2.06 -4.08
N TYR A 74 -18.27 1.02 -4.92
CA TYR A 74 -19.47 0.56 -5.62
C TYR A 74 -20.57 0.11 -4.66
N ARG A 75 -20.23 -0.67 -3.63
CA ARG A 75 -21.20 -1.11 -2.60
C ARG A 75 -21.84 0.05 -1.82
N ARG A 76 -21.21 1.22 -1.78
CA ARG A 76 -21.74 2.42 -1.10
C ARG A 76 -22.52 3.35 -2.03
N ALA A 77 -22.44 3.13 -3.35
CA ALA A 77 -23.11 3.94 -4.35
C ALA A 77 -24.47 3.37 -4.79
N VAL A 78 -24.74 2.09 -4.47
CA VAL A 78 -26.03 1.41 -4.59
C VAL A 78 -26.80 1.59 -3.29
#